data_AF-A0A7J4MA52-F1
#
_entry.id   AF-A0A7J4MA52-F1
#
_cell.length_a   1.000
_cell.length_b   1.000
_cell.length_c   1.000
_cell.angle_alpha   90.00
_cell.angle_beta   90.00
_cell.angle_gamma   90.00
#
_symmetry.space_group_name_H-M   'P 1'
#
loop_
_entity.id
_entity.type
_entity.pdbx_description
1 polymer ?
#
loop_
_entity_poly.entity_id
_entity_poly.type
_entity_poly.pdbx_seq_one_letter_code
_entity_poly.pdbx_strand_id
1 'polypeptide(L)'
;MVAALTIFAVQIGRARQLSANEARVLAQGLQRIPDLIERYLEDPGPIDDAVELLLEAPSLLFLGRGLSANVAKEGALKVMELTYIPCLAYPAGEMKHGPIA
;
A
#
# COMPACT_ATOMS: atom_id res chain seq x y z
N MET A 1 2.50 -5.52 -10.51
CA MET A 1 3.21 -4.39 -11.16
C MET A 1 4.36 -3.84 -10.30
N VAL A 2 4.15 -3.61 -8.99
CA VAL A 2 5.18 -3.03 -8.08
C VAL A 2 6.51 -3.79 -8.13
N ALA A 3 6.51 -5.12 -7.92
CA ALA A 3 7.75 -5.91 -7.94
C ALA A 3 8.53 -5.81 -9.26
N ALA A 4 7.84 -5.83 -10.40
CA ALA A 4 8.46 -5.69 -11.71
C ALA A 4 9.11 -4.30 -11.90
N LEU A 5 8.41 -3.24 -11.50
CA LEU A 5 8.95 -1.87 -11.54
C LEU A 5 10.12 -1.69 -10.57
N THR A 6 10.09 -2.34 -9.39
CA THR A 6 11.22 -2.35 -8.47
C THR A 6 12.44 -3.03 -9.08
N ILE A 7 12.28 -4.20 -9.70
CA ILE A 7 13.38 -4.89 -10.40
C ILE A 7 13.93 -3.99 -11.51
N PHE A 8 13.06 -3.40 -12.32
CA PHE A 8 13.46 -2.48 -13.38
C PHE A 8 14.24 -1.27 -12.86
N ALA A 9 13.76 -0.64 -11.78
CA ALA A 9 14.44 0.47 -11.13
C ALA A 9 15.82 0.06 -10.56
N VAL A 10 15.94 -1.13 -9.97
CA VAL A 10 17.22 -1.67 -9.50
C VAL A 10 18.19 -1.87 -10.68
N GLN A 11 17.73 -2.39 -11.81
CA GLN A 11 18.57 -2.56 -13.00
C GLN A 11 19.08 -1.23 -13.54
N ILE A 12 18.21 -0.22 -13.65
CA ILE A 12 18.63 1.14 -14.04
C ILE A 12 19.61 1.72 -13.01
N GLY A 13 19.34 1.54 -11.72
CA GLY A 13 20.21 1.99 -10.64
C GLY A 13 21.61 1.39 -10.73
N ARG A 14 21.70 0.08 -11.02
CA ARG A 14 22.96 -0.66 -11.18
C ARG A 14 23.78 -0.22 -12.37
N ALA A 15 23.13 0.21 -13.45
CA ALA A 15 23.80 0.81 -14.60
C ALA A 15 24.33 2.23 -14.32
N ARG A 16 24.00 2.82 -13.16
CA ARG A 16 24.37 4.18 -12.78
C ARG A 16 25.24 4.19 -11.52
N GLN A 17 24.63 4.40 -10.36
CA GLN A 17 25.34 4.69 -9.10
C GLN A 17 24.95 3.75 -7.95
N LEU A 18 23.97 2.86 -8.15
CA LEU A 18 23.54 1.94 -7.10
C LEU A 18 24.62 0.89 -6.87
N SER A 19 25.14 0.81 -5.64
CA SER A 19 26.17 -0.16 -5.30
C SER A 19 25.65 -1.60 -5.39
N ALA A 20 26.58 -2.55 -5.51
CA ALA A 20 26.21 -3.97 -5.59
C ALA A 20 25.59 -4.45 -4.27
N ASN A 21 26.01 -3.83 -3.16
CA ASN A 21 25.49 -4.13 -1.84
C ASN A 21 24.04 -3.64 -1.69
N GLU A 22 23.76 -2.38 -2.04
CA GLU A 22 22.40 -1.82 -1.97
C GLU A 22 21.42 -2.61 -2.85
N ALA A 23 21.81 -2.95 -4.07
CA ALA A 23 20.97 -3.77 -4.94
C ALA A 23 20.74 -5.18 -4.41
N ARG A 24 21.75 -5.79 -3.76
CA ARG A 24 21.59 -7.09 -3.10
C ARG A 24 20.58 -7.00 -1.97
N VAL A 25 20.62 -5.94 -1.15
CA VAL A 25 19.63 -5.71 -0.08
C VAL A 25 18.22 -5.60 -0.66
N LEU A 26 18.03 -4.84 -1.74
CA LEU A 26 16.73 -4.71 -2.40
C LEU A 26 16.23 -6.04 -3.01
N ALA A 27 17.11 -6.80 -3.66
CA ALA A 27 16.79 -8.11 -4.22
C ALA A 27 16.41 -9.13 -3.13
N GLN A 28 17.13 -9.16 -2.01
CA GLN A 28 16.80 -9.99 -0.86
C GLN A 28 15.44 -9.59 -0.25
N GLY A 29 15.14 -8.29 -0.20
CA GLY A 29 13.82 -7.80 0.21
C GLY A 29 12.71 -8.35 -0.70
N LEU A 30 12.88 -8.28 -2.01
CA LEU A 30 11.93 -8.83 -2.99
C LEU A 30 11.73 -10.35 -2.84
N GLN A 31 12.82 -11.10 -2.61
CA GLN A 31 12.75 -12.55 -2.41
C GLN A 31 11.97 -12.96 -1.15
N ARG A 32 11.91 -12.10 -0.13
CA ARG A 32 11.17 -12.35 1.11
C ARG A 32 9.68 -12.01 1.02
N ILE A 33 9.24 -11.32 -0.04
CA ILE A 33 7.84 -10.88 -0.18
C ILE A 33 6.86 -12.06 -0.16
N PRO A 34 7.06 -13.17 -0.89
CA PRO A 34 6.14 -14.31 -0.84
C PRO A 34 5.89 -14.82 0.58
N ASP A 35 6.96 -15.08 1.34
CA ASP A 35 6.86 -15.54 2.73
C ASP A 35 6.14 -14.52 3.63
N LEU A 36 6.37 -13.22 3.42
CA LEU A 36 5.70 -12.16 4.17
C LEU A 36 4.20 -12.09 3.85
N ILE A 37 3.82 -12.30 2.59
CA ILE A 37 2.42 -12.37 2.17
C ILE A 37 1.76 -13.60 2.76
N GLU A 38 2.41 -14.77 2.68
CA GLU A 38 1.88 -16.02 3.23
C GLU A 38 1.57 -15.89 4.72
N ARG A 39 2.54 -15.39 5.51
CA ARG A 39 2.33 -15.15 6.95
C ARG A 39 1.20 -14.18 7.25
N TYR A 40 1.03 -13.14 6.44
CA TYR A 40 -0.08 -12.19 6.60
C TYR A 40 -1.43 -12.84 6.28
N LEU A 41 -1.48 -13.73 5.29
CA LEU A 41 -2.71 -14.43 4.92
C LEU A 41 -3.09 -15.52 5.92
N GLU A 42 -2.12 -16.09 6.65
CA GLU A 42 -2.36 -17.05 7.74
C GLU A 42 -3.04 -16.41 8.96
N ASP A 43 -2.64 -15.18 9.30
CA ASP A 43 -3.24 -14.40 10.39
C ASP A 43 -3.30 -12.91 10.00
N PRO A 44 -4.39 -12.49 9.32
CA PRO A 44 -4.56 -11.12 8.88
C PRO A 44 -4.92 -10.15 10.02
N GLY A 45 -5.08 -10.64 11.25
CA GLY A 45 -5.57 -9.87 12.38
C GLY A 45 -7.09 -9.63 12.32
N PRO A 46 -7.61 -8.61 13.05
CA PRO A 46 -9.04 -8.38 13.24
C PRO A 46 -9.68 -7.67 12.03
N ILE A 47 -9.50 -8.21 10.82
CA ILE A 47 -10.10 -7.65 9.60
C ILE A 47 -11.62 -7.69 9.68
N ASP A 48 -12.20 -8.78 10.19
CA ASP A 48 -13.65 -8.93 10.27
C ASP A 48 -14.27 -7.86 11.19
N ASP A 49 -13.67 -7.62 12.36
CA ASP A 49 -14.09 -6.56 13.28
C ASP A 49 -14.01 -5.17 12.60
N ALA A 50 -12.94 -4.93 11.82
CA ALA A 50 -12.80 -3.69 11.07
C ALA A 50 -13.86 -3.56 9.98
N VAL A 51 -14.24 -4.66 9.31
CA VAL A 51 -15.29 -4.65 8.28
C VAL A 51 -16.65 -4.38 8.92
N GLU A 52 -16.98 -5.02 10.05
CA GLU A 52 -18.25 -4.80 10.76
C GLU A 52 -18.45 -3.32 11.13
N LEU A 53 -17.38 -2.64 11.56
CA LEU A 53 -17.42 -1.21 11.88
C LEU A 53 -17.68 -0.29 10.66
N LEU A 54 -17.41 -0.78 9.45
CA LEU A 54 -17.42 0.01 8.22
C LEU A 54 -18.62 -0.28 7.31
N LEU A 55 -19.39 -1.35 7.56
CA LEU A 55 -20.50 -1.80 6.71
C LEU A 55 -21.58 -0.74 6.49
N GLU A 56 -21.89 0.05 7.52
CA GLU A 56 -22.94 1.08 7.48
C GLU A 56 -22.37 2.49 7.26
N ALA A 57 -21.06 2.61 7.01
CA ALA A 57 -20.44 3.91 6.82
C ALA A 57 -20.94 4.57 5.52
N PRO A 58 -21.40 5.83 5.57
CA PRO A 58 -21.86 6.54 4.38
C PRO A 58 -20.70 6.85 3.39
N SER A 59 -19.48 6.88 3.92
CA SER A 59 -18.25 6.97 3.15
C SER A 59 -17.06 6.52 3.98
N LEU A 60 -15.95 6.20 3.31
CA LEU A 60 -14.70 5.77 3.93
C LEU A 60 -13.54 6.67 3.53
N LEU A 61 -12.67 7.01 4.49
CA LEU A 61 -11.47 7.80 4.27
C LEU A 61 -10.21 6.96 4.54
N PHE A 62 -9.43 6.75 3.49
CA PHE A 62 -8.14 6.05 3.55
C PHE A 62 -7.00 7.06 3.65
N LEU A 63 -6.11 6.86 4.61
CA LEU A 63 -4.99 7.75 4.88
C LEU A 63 -3.68 7.00 4.80
N GLY A 64 -2.67 7.62 4.18
CA GLY A 64 -1.33 7.07 4.14
C GLY A 64 -0.27 8.17 4.05
N ARG A 65 0.97 7.86 4.43
CA ARG A 65 2.11 8.78 4.35
C ARG A 65 3.25 8.15 3.54
N GLY A 66 3.92 8.95 2.71
CA GLY A 66 4.98 8.47 1.84
C GLY A 66 4.45 7.38 0.90
N LEU A 67 5.14 6.23 0.84
CA LEU A 67 4.73 5.10 0.01
C LEU A 67 3.34 4.56 0.36
N SER A 68 2.96 4.60 1.64
CA SER A 68 1.65 4.12 2.10
C SER A 68 0.49 4.98 1.58
N ALA A 69 0.73 6.20 1.09
CA ALA A 69 -0.32 7.00 0.46
C ALA A 69 -0.83 6.35 -0.83
N ASN A 70 0.05 5.68 -1.59
CA ASN A 70 -0.37 4.93 -2.78
C ASN A 70 -1.09 3.63 -2.42
N VAL A 71 -0.69 3.00 -1.30
CA VAL A 71 -1.40 1.82 -0.77
C VAL A 71 -2.81 2.20 -0.31
N ALA A 72 -2.97 3.33 0.38
CA ALA A 72 -4.26 3.86 0.79
C ALA A 72 -5.19 4.16 -0.41
N LYS A 73 -4.63 4.71 -1.50
CA LYS A 73 -5.37 4.94 -2.76
C LYS A 73 -5.85 3.65 -3.40
N GLU A 74 -4.99 2.64 -3.46
CA GLU A 74 -5.38 1.32 -3.99
C GLU A 74 -6.46 0.67 -3.12
N GLY A 75 -6.33 0.75 -1.78
CA GLY A 75 -7.34 0.26 -0.85
C GLY A 75 -8.71 0.91 -1.06
N ALA A 76 -8.75 2.26 -1.14
CA ALA A 76 -9.97 3.01 -1.42
C ALA A 76 -10.59 2.61 -2.77
N LEU A 77 -9.76 2.42 -3.80
CA LEU A 77 -10.22 1.98 -5.11
C LEU A 77 -10.86 0.59 -5.04
N LYS A 78 -10.22 -0.38 -4.39
CA LYS A 78 -10.75 -1.75 -4.29
C LYS A 78 -12.04 -1.83 -3.49
N VAL A 79 -12.15 -1.08 -2.40
CA VAL A 79 -13.40 -1.04 -1.63
C VAL A 79 -14.51 -0.42 -2.48
N MET A 80 -14.26 0.72 -3.12
CA MET A 80 -15.25 1.36 -3.99
C MET A 80 -15.71 0.46 -5.14
N GLU A 81 -14.80 -0.29 -5.77
CA GLU A 81 -15.12 -1.21 -6.88
C GLU A 81 -15.98 -2.41 -6.45
N LEU A 82 -15.78 -2.93 -5.23
CA LEU A 82 -16.45 -4.14 -4.75
C LEU A 82 -17.73 -3.87 -3.95
N THR A 83 -17.74 -2.80 -3.13
CA THR A 83 -18.83 -2.54 -2.18
C THR A 83 -19.74 -1.38 -2.60
N TYR A 84 -19.29 -0.56 -3.55
CA TYR A 84 -19.93 0.71 -3.95
C TYR A 84 -20.04 1.76 -2.84
N ILE A 85 -19.36 1.55 -1.69
CA ILE A 85 -19.27 2.57 -0.65
C ILE A 85 -18.35 3.69 -1.16
N PRO A 86 -18.79 4.97 -1.11
CA PRO A 86 -17.95 6.09 -1.51
C PRO A 86 -16.66 6.13 -0.68
N CYS A 87 -15.51 6.02 -1.35
CA CYS A 87 -14.20 6.05 -0.70
C CYS A 87 -13.36 7.25 -1.17
N LEU A 88 -12.64 7.87 -0.25
CA LEU A 88 -11.64 8.90 -0.52
C LEU A 88 -10.27 8.43 0.00
N ALA A 89 -9.19 8.78 -0.70
CA ALA A 89 -7.84 8.51 -0.26
C ALA A 89 -6.96 9.76 -0.30
N TYR A 90 -6.38 10.12 0.84
CA TYR A 90 -5.57 11.32 0.99
C TYR A 90 -4.20 11.02 1.62
N PRO A 91 -3.13 11.72 1.18
CA PRO A 91 -1.90 11.78 1.96
C PRO A 91 -2.19 12.40 3.33
N ALA A 92 -1.78 11.74 4.41
CA ALA A 92 -2.12 12.17 5.77
C ALA A 92 -1.65 13.60 6.11
N GLY A 93 -0.55 14.07 5.49
CA GLY A 93 -0.05 15.44 5.68
C GLY A 93 -0.94 16.54 5.08
N GLU A 94 -1.80 16.19 4.12
CA GLU A 94 -2.65 17.13 3.38
C GLU A 94 -4.05 17.27 4.00
N MET A 95 -4.34 16.56 5.10
CA MET A 95 -5.68 16.55 5.70
C MET A 95 -6.18 17.95 6.05
N LYS A 96 -5.32 18.81 6.58
CA LYS A 96 -5.65 20.19 6.97
C LYS A 96 -5.98 21.13 5.79
N HIS A 97 -5.80 20.69 4.55
CA HIS A 97 -5.99 21.50 3.34
C HIS A 97 -7.29 21.22 2.60
N GLY A 98 -8.22 20.47 3.21
CA GLY A 98 -9.55 20.21 2.64
C GLY A 98 -10.31 19.06 3.32
N PRO A 99 -9.72 17.86 3.49
CA PRO A 99 -10.44 16.68 4.01
C PRO A 99 -11.10 16.79 5.38
N ILE A 100 -10.63 17.71 6.24
CA ILE A 100 -11.22 17.98 7.57
C ILE A 100 -11.83 19.39 7.68
N ALA A 101 -11.95 20.11 6.56
CA ALA A 101 -12.51 21.45 6.50
C ALA A 101 -14.05 21.41 6.43
#